data_AF-A0A497V7K9-F1
#
_entry.id   AF-A0A497V7K9-F1
#
_cell.length_a   1.000
_cell.length_b   1.000
_cell.length_c   1.000
_cell.angle_alpha   90.00
_cell.angle_beta   90.00
_cell.angle_gamma   90.00
#
_symmetry.space_group_name_H-M   'P 1'
#
loop_
_entity.id
_entity.type
_entity.pdbx_description
1 polymer ?
#
loop_
_entity_poly.entity_id
_entity_poly.type
_entity_poly.pdbx_seq_one_letter_code
_entity_poly.pdbx_strand_id
1 'polypeptide(L)'
;MTATHPLQQVLLHLHAGRWNAAHDLVQHDGSMLGAWLHGILHLQEGDLEDAENWYDRAARHFRSRGTLAQEIAALEAALAVPAALAVTPLTSTPPEFEERP
;
A
#
# COMPACT_ATOMS: atom_id res chain seq x y z
N MET A 1 10.40 19.48 13.91
CA MET A 1 10.93 18.12 13.79
C MET A 1 9.76 17.24 13.39
N THR A 2 9.66 16.85 12.12
CA THR A 2 8.65 15.89 11.69
C THR A 2 8.92 14.59 12.44
N ALA A 3 7.97 14.15 13.26
CA ALA A 3 8.09 12.86 13.94
C ALA A 3 8.25 11.77 12.87
N THR A 4 9.33 11.01 12.97
CA THR A 4 9.55 9.86 12.09
C THR A 4 8.40 8.88 12.30
N HIS A 5 7.63 8.63 11.25
CA HIS A 5 6.51 7.69 11.27
C HIS A 5 7.07 6.29 11.55
N PRO A 6 6.50 5.48 12.45
CA PRO A 6 7.02 4.14 12.77
C PRO A 6 7.21 3.25 11.52
N LEU A 7 6.33 3.41 10.53
CA LEU A 7 6.42 2.74 9.22
C LEU A 7 7.63 3.14 8.36
N GLN A 8 8.24 4.32 8.58
CA GLN A 8 9.49 4.68 7.89
C GLN A 8 10.64 3.77 8.32
N GLN A 9 10.67 3.34 9.59
CA GLN A 9 11.66 2.38 10.05
C GLN A 9 11.45 1.01 9.40
N VAL A 10 10.20 0.58 9.23
CA VAL A 10 9.86 -0.67 8.53
C VAL A 10 10.35 -0.62 7.08
N LEU A 11 10.14 0.50 6.36
CA LEU A 11 10.65 0.69 5.00
C LEU A 11 12.18 0.60 4.92
N LEU A 12 12.90 1.15 5.90
CA LEU A 12 14.37 1.01 5.96
C LEU A 12 14.79 -0.46 6.12
N HIS A 13 14.04 -1.26 6.90
CA HIS A 13 14.29 -2.69 7.03
C HIS A 13 13.96 -3.45 5.75
N LEU A 14 12.86 -3.11 5.06
CA LEU A 14 12.47 -3.66 3.76
C LEU A 14 13.58 -3.45 2.72
N HIS A 15 14.05 -2.21 2.54
CA HIS A 15 15.12 -1.87 1.58
C HIS A 15 16.45 -2.55 1.91
N ALA A 16 16.73 -2.76 3.20
CA ALA A 16 17.92 -3.47 3.66
C ALA A 16 17.80 -5.00 3.56
N GLY A 17 16.68 -5.55 3.07
CA GLY A 17 16.42 -6.98 3.02
C GLY A 17 16.26 -7.64 4.40
N ARG A 18 15.99 -6.85 5.44
CA ARG A 18 15.82 -7.32 6.83
C ARG A 18 14.36 -7.64 7.11
N TRP A 19 13.81 -8.62 6.39
CA TRP A 19 12.37 -8.92 6.37
C TRP A 19 11.79 -9.26 7.74
N ASN A 20 12.47 -10.08 8.54
CA ASN A 20 12.03 -10.39 9.91
C ASN A 20 11.86 -9.13 10.77
N ALA A 21 12.83 -8.21 10.72
CA ALA A 21 12.76 -6.97 11.48
C ALA A 21 11.65 -6.04 10.95
N ALA A 22 11.37 -6.08 9.65
CA ALA A 22 10.26 -5.33 9.07
C ALA A 22 8.91 -5.91 9.52
N HIS A 23 8.75 -7.24 9.50
CA HIS A 23 7.57 -7.93 10.01
C HIS A 23 7.32 -7.66 11.50
N ASP A 24 8.36 -7.76 12.32
CA ASP A 24 8.28 -7.54 13.77
C ASP A 24 7.77 -6.14 14.11
N LEU A 25 8.13 -5.14 13.30
CA LEU A 25 7.69 -3.76 13.49
C LEU A 25 6.29 -3.51 12.91
N VAL A 26 6.02 -3.99 11.70
CA VAL A 26 4.76 -3.70 11.00
C VAL A 26 3.56 -4.44 11.62
N GLN A 27 3.77 -5.61 12.23
CA GLN A 27 2.69 -6.37 12.89
C GLN A 27 2.03 -5.60 14.04
N HIS A 28 2.74 -4.64 14.63
CA HIS A 28 2.22 -3.78 15.70
C HIS A 28 1.45 -2.57 15.17
N ASP A 29 1.50 -2.31 13.85
CA ASP A 29 0.80 -1.21 13.21
C ASP A 29 -0.53 -1.70 12.60
N GLY A 30 -1.64 -1.32 13.24
CA GLY A 30 -3.00 -1.66 12.79
C GLY A 30 -3.58 -0.70 11.75
N SER A 31 -2.80 0.25 11.22
CA SER A 31 -3.30 1.23 10.24
C SER A 31 -3.40 0.62 8.84
N MET A 32 -4.13 1.31 7.94
CA MET A 32 -4.21 0.91 6.53
C MET A 32 -2.83 0.95 5.84
N LEU A 33 -1.96 1.89 6.24
CA LEU A 33 -0.59 1.98 5.72
C LEU A 33 0.27 0.83 6.24
N GLY A 34 0.10 0.43 7.50
CA GLY A 34 0.76 -0.75 8.08
C GLY A 34 0.33 -2.04 7.38
N ALA A 35 -0.97 -2.24 7.16
CA ALA A 35 -1.49 -3.37 6.42
C ALA A 35 -0.94 -3.43 4.98
N TRP A 36 -0.86 -2.28 4.28
CA TRP A 36 -0.29 -2.22 2.93
C TRP A 36 1.20 -2.59 2.93
N LEU A 37 1.98 -2.07 3.87
CA LEU A 37 3.39 -2.41 4.00
C LEU A 37 3.62 -3.89 4.33
N HIS A 38 2.75 -4.50 5.14
CA HIS A 38 2.75 -5.94 5.41
C HIS A 38 2.50 -6.73 4.12
N GLY A 39 1.53 -6.31 3.31
CA GLY A 39 1.27 -6.92 2.01
C GLY A 39 2.44 -6.78 1.03
N ILE A 40 3.16 -5.66 1.05
CA ILE A 40 4.37 -5.45 0.23
C ILE A 40 5.51 -6.40 0.65
N LEU A 41 5.69 -6.64 1.95
CA LEU A 41 6.68 -7.59 2.45
C LEU A 41 6.42 -9.00 1.92
N HIS A 42 5.20 -9.51 2.08
CA HIS A 42 4.82 -10.82 1.54
C HIS A 42 4.90 -10.90 0.01
N LEU A 43 4.56 -9.81 -0.69
CA LEU A 43 4.73 -9.73 -2.13
C LEU A 43 6.20 -9.87 -2.55
N GLN A 44 7.13 -9.31 -1.77
CA GLN A 44 8.57 -9.45 -1.99
C GLN A 44 9.08 -10.85 -1.65
N GLU A 45 8.53 -11.49 -0.62
CA GLU A 45 8.84 -12.88 -0.24
C GLU A 45 8.30 -13.92 -1.24
N GLY A 46 7.30 -13.53 -2.04
CA GLY A 46 6.61 -14.41 -2.99
C GLY A 46 5.39 -15.11 -2.40
N ASP A 47 4.98 -14.74 -1.18
CA ASP A 47 3.76 -15.23 -0.55
C ASP A 47 2.56 -14.41 -1.01
N LEU A 48 2.01 -14.80 -2.17
CA LEU A 48 0.95 -14.02 -2.82
C LEU A 48 -0.41 -14.14 -2.11
N GLU A 49 -0.67 -15.25 -1.43
CA GLU A 49 -1.94 -15.46 -0.72
C GLU A 49 -2.01 -14.56 0.52
N ASP A 50 -0.94 -14.52 1.33
CA ASP A 50 -0.88 -13.60 2.46
C ASP A 50 -0.81 -12.15 1.99
N ALA A 51 -0.04 -11.86 0.94
CA ALA A 51 -0.01 -10.52 0.37
C ALA A 51 -1.41 -10.02 -0.03
N GLU A 52 -2.23 -10.86 -0.67
CA GLU A 52 -3.59 -10.50 -1.07
C GLU A 52 -4.47 -10.15 0.14
N ASN A 53 -4.44 -10.97 1.18
CA ASN A 53 -5.18 -10.73 2.42
C ASN A 53 -4.79 -9.39 3.08
N TRP A 54 -3.51 -9.05 3.10
CA TRP A 54 -3.04 -7.78 3.65
C TRP A 54 -3.39 -6.57 2.78
N TYR A 55 -3.39 -6.71 1.45
CA TYR A 55 -3.86 -5.68 0.53
C TYR A 55 -5.35 -5.39 0.74
N ASP A 56 -6.17 -6.42 0.91
CA ASP A 56 -7.59 -6.26 1.21
C ASP A 56 -7.82 -5.53 2.55
N ARG A 57 -7.03 -5.85 3.57
CA ARG A 57 -7.04 -5.12 4.86
C ARG A 57 -6.60 -3.66 4.74
N ALA A 58 -5.78 -3.34 3.74
CA ALA A 58 -5.42 -1.97 3.38
C ALA A 58 -6.47 -1.27 2.50
N ALA A 59 -7.59 -1.94 2.18
CA ALA A 59 -8.60 -1.51 1.21
C ALA A 59 -8.01 -1.24 -0.19
N ARG A 60 -7.07 -2.10 -0.64
CA ARG A 60 -6.42 -1.99 -1.96
C ARG A 60 -6.62 -3.28 -2.74
N HIS A 61 -6.92 -3.17 -4.02
CA HIS A 61 -7.12 -4.34 -4.89
C HIS A 61 -5.79 -4.97 -5.28
N PHE A 62 -5.48 -6.13 -4.70
CA PHE A 62 -4.22 -6.84 -4.99
C PHE A 62 -4.02 -7.18 -6.46
N ARG A 63 -5.07 -7.64 -7.16
CA ARG A 63 -4.97 -8.05 -8.58
C ARG A 63 -4.74 -6.89 -9.55
N SER A 64 -5.05 -5.66 -9.13
CA SER A 64 -4.87 -4.44 -9.92
C SER A 64 -3.67 -3.60 -9.46
N ARG A 65 -2.79 -4.18 -8.63
CA ARG A 65 -1.62 -3.51 -8.08
C ARG A 65 -0.54 -3.25 -9.13
N GLY A 66 0.36 -2.32 -8.84
CA GLY A 66 1.57 -2.09 -9.63
C GLY A 66 2.65 -3.16 -9.39
N THR A 67 3.81 -2.95 -10.01
CA THR A 67 5.03 -3.69 -9.66
C THR A 67 5.45 -3.43 -8.20
N LEU A 68 6.25 -4.32 -7.61
CA LEU A 68 6.77 -4.15 -6.24
C LEU A 68 7.40 -2.76 -6.02
N ALA A 69 8.22 -2.29 -6.97
CA ALA A 69 8.85 -0.98 -6.90
C ALA A 69 7.84 0.18 -6.92
N GLN A 70 6.78 0.07 -7.73
CA GLN A 70 5.70 1.07 -7.78
C GLN A 70 4.90 1.10 -6.47
N GLU A 71 4.64 -0.06 -5.87
CA GLU A 71 3.94 -0.17 -4.59
C GLU A 71 4.76 0.44 -3.45
N ILE A 72 6.07 0.17 -3.40
CA ILE A 72 6.98 0.78 -2.41
C ILE A 72 7.02 2.30 -2.58
N ALA A 73 7.21 2.80 -3.80
CA ALA A 73 7.25 4.24 -4.06
C ALA A 73 5.93 4.94 -3.71
N ALA A 74 4.80 4.29 -3.99
CA ALA A 74 3.48 4.83 -3.65
C ALA A 74 3.25 4.87 -2.13
N LEU A 75 3.72 3.87 -1.39
CA LEU A 75 3.66 3.85 0.07
C LEU A 75 4.56 4.94 0.69
N GLU A 76 5.77 5.12 0.16
CA GLU A 76 6.68 6.19 0.58
C GLU A 76 6.04 7.58 0.39
N ALA A 77 5.40 7.81 -0.77
CA ALA A 77 4.67 9.04 -1.02
C ALA A 77 3.49 9.22 -0.05
N ALA A 78 2.73 8.16 0.24
CA ALA A 78 1.63 8.20 1.20
C ALA A 78 2.10 8.53 2.63
N LEU A 79 3.29 8.09 3.02
CA LEU A 79 3.90 8.42 4.31
C LEU A 79 4.46 9.85 4.36
N ALA A 80 4.82 10.42 3.20
CA ALA A 80 5.34 11.79 3.10
C ALA A 80 4.21 12.85 3.09
N VAL A 81 2.99 12.46 2.69
CA VAL A 81 1.83 13.37 2.63
C VAL A 81 1.00 13.22 3.92
N PRO A 82 0.68 14.32 4.64
CA PRO A 82 -0.34 14.23 5.69
C PRO A 82 -1.67 13.82 5.05
N ALA A 83 -2.31 12.79 5.61
CA ALA A 83 -3.43 11.98 5.06
C ALA A 83 -4.70 12.72 4.54
N ALA A 84 -4.67 14.04 4.32
CA ALA A 84 -5.80 14.87 3.97
C ALA A 84 -6.12 15.00 2.47
N LEU A 85 -5.32 14.46 1.53
CA LEU A 85 -5.51 14.74 0.08
C LEU A 85 -5.76 13.53 -0.84
N ALA A 86 -5.82 12.30 -0.33
CA ALA A 86 -5.87 11.10 -1.18
C ALA A 86 -7.28 10.59 -1.53
N VAL A 87 -8.29 11.46 -1.60
CA VAL A 87 -9.64 11.09 -2.09
C VAL A 87 -10.11 12.06 -3.20
N THR A 88 -9.72 11.78 -4.43
CA THR A 88 -10.52 12.17 -5.59
C THR A 88 -10.96 10.90 -6.29
N PRO A 89 -12.24 10.50 -6.23
CA PRO A 89 -12.71 9.40 -7.05
C PRO A 89 -12.64 9.80 -8.51
N LEU A 90 -12.02 8.96 -9.33
CA LEU A 90 -12.07 9.05 -10.78
C LEU A 90 -13.55 8.90 -11.18
N THR A 91 -14.21 10.00 -11.52
CA THR A 91 -15.52 9.93 -12.17
C THR A 91 -15.27 9.51 -13.61
N SER A 92 -15.37 8.21 -13.87
CA SER A 92 -15.57 7.71 -15.22
C SER A 92 -17.02 8.00 -15.60
N THR A 93 -17.25 9.07 -16.34
CA THR A 93 -18.49 9.25 -17.09
C THR A 93 -18.34 8.44 -18.38
N PRO A 94 -19.08 7.33 -18.59
CA PRO A 94 -19.21 6.77 -19.93
C PRO A 94 -20.05 7.74 -20.79
N PRO A 95 -19.72 7.96 -22.08
CA PRO A 95 -20.66 8.64 -22.96
C PRO A 95 -21.89 7.77 -23.15
N GLU A 96 -23.06 8.35 -22.87
CA GLU A 96 -24.38 7.84 -23.17
C GLU A 96 -24.44 7.34 -24.62
N PHE A 97 -24.74 6.05 -24.81
CA PHE A 97 -25.14 5.53 -26.11
C PHE A 97 -26.60 5.96 -26.29
N GLU A 98 -26.79 7.11 -26.94
CA GLU A 98 -28.11 7.63 -27.27
C GLU A 98 -28.77 6.68 -28.28
N GLU A 99 -29.60 5.80 -27.73
CA GLU A 99 -30.54 4.98 -28.45
C GLU A 99 -31.67 5.87 -29.00
N ARG A 100 -31.88 5.75 -30.34
CA ARG A 100 -33.17 5.78 -31.06
C ARG A 100 -33.59 7.11 -31.72
N PRO A 101 -34.52 7.12 -32.71
CA PRO A 101 -35.56 6.13 -33.08
C PRO A 101 -35.16 4.93 -33.95
#